data_AF-A0A7J6RXW7-F1
#
_entry.id   AF-A0A7J6RXW7-F1
#
_cell.length_a   1.000
_cell.length_b   1.000
_cell.length_c   1.000
_cell.angle_alpha   90.00
_cell.angle_beta   90.00
_cell.angle_gamma   90.00
#
_symmetry.space_group_name_H-M   'P 1'
#
loop_
_entity.id
_entity.type
_entity.pdbx_description
1 polymer ?
#
loop_
_entity_poly.entity_id
_entity_poly.type
_entity_poly.pdbx_seq_one_letter_code
_entity_poly.pdbx_strand_id
1 'polypeptide(L)'
;NWSWPKVILATWLVSGTMEHSIVMGGHELSHDMFFKTRFYNRLFSLFLNLPVGVAMMATFRRYHLDHHSSQGVPNIDVDLPTRFEANLFQHKLGKFVWALFQPFFYGLRPLIVHPLPMNLYEFVNWLVQLP
;
A
#
# COMPACT_ATOMS: atom_id res chain seq x y z
N ASN A 1 -16.94 7.52 31.30
CA ASN A 1 -16.10 6.30 31.36
C ASN A 1 -16.53 5.31 30.29
N TRP A 2 -15.72 5.08 29.25
CA TRP A 2 -16.00 4.09 28.20
C TRP A 2 -15.39 2.74 28.60
N SER A 3 -16.04 1.62 28.25
CA SER A 3 -15.46 0.28 28.44
C SER A 3 -14.44 -0.04 27.34
N TRP A 4 -13.47 -0.91 27.63
CA TRP A 4 -12.44 -1.31 26.66
C TRP A 4 -12.99 -1.76 25.30
N PRO A 5 -14.05 -2.59 25.20
CA PRO A 5 -14.62 -2.94 23.90
C PRO A 5 -15.14 -1.74 23.11
N LYS A 6 -15.72 -0.73 23.78
CA LYS A 6 -16.19 0.50 23.12
C LYS A 6 -15.02 1.34 22.63
N VAL A 7 -13.95 1.42 23.42
CA VAL A 7 -12.72 2.13 23.02
C VAL A 7 -12.09 1.47 21.79
N ILE A 8 -11.96 0.15 21.78
CA ILE A 8 -11.42 -0.60 20.63
C ILE A 8 -12.27 -0.38 19.38
N LEU A 9 -13.60 -0.53 19.48
CA LEU A 9 -14.48 -0.33 18.33
C LEU A 9 -14.41 1.09 17.78
N ALA A 10 -14.45 2.10 18.65
CA ALA A 10 -14.40 3.49 18.20
C ALA A 10 -13.04 3.87 17.60
N THR A 11 -11.94 3.44 18.24
CA THR A 11 -10.60 3.68 17.69
C THR A 11 -10.42 2.98 16.35
N TRP A 12 -10.85 1.72 16.21
CA TRP A 12 -10.80 0.99 14.95
C TRP A 12 -11.61 1.67 13.83
N LEU A 13 -12.83 2.13 14.11
CA LEU A 13 -13.66 2.83 13.13
C LEU A 13 -13.02 4.15 12.68
N VAL A 14 -12.56 4.96 13.64
CA VAL A 14 -11.98 6.28 13.36
C VAL A 14 -10.63 6.13 12.66
N SER A 15 -9.71 5.35 13.23
CA SER A 15 -8.38 5.17 12.64
C SER A 15 -8.46 4.46 11.30
N GLY A 16 -9.28 3.41 11.16
CA GLY A 16 -9.45 2.69 9.91
C GLY A 16 -9.99 3.59 8.78
N THR A 17 -10.96 4.45 9.09
CA THR A 17 -11.51 5.41 8.10
C THR A 17 -10.47 6.46 7.70
N MET A 18 -9.73 7.00 8.66
CA MET A 18 -8.68 7.98 8.40
C MET A 18 -7.53 7.37 7.59
N GLU A 19 -7.07 6.18 7.98
CA GLU A 19 -6.01 5.43 7.30
C GLU A 19 -6.40 5.13 5.85
N HIS A 20 -7.61 4.63 5.61
CA HIS A 20 -8.11 4.40 4.26
C HIS A 20 -8.10 5.69 3.43
N SER A 21 -8.54 6.82 4.01
CA SER A 21 -8.53 8.11 3.32
C SER A 21 -7.10 8.58 2.97
N ILE A 22 -6.14 8.34 3.86
CA ILE A 22 -4.72 8.67 3.64
C ILE A 22 -4.16 7.83 2.48
N VAL A 23 -4.39 6.52 2.49
CA VAL A 23 -3.91 5.61 1.42
C VAL A 23 -4.56 5.93 0.08
N MET A 24 -5.85 6.25 0.06
CA MET A 24 -6.54 6.71 -1.17
C MET A 24 -6.02 8.07 -1.65
N GLY A 25 -5.66 8.98 -0.74
CA GLY A 25 -4.95 10.21 -1.11
C GLY A 25 -3.58 9.91 -1.74
N GLY A 26 -2.83 8.97 -1.16
CA GLY A 26 -1.59 8.44 -1.72
C GLY A 26 -1.77 7.84 -3.13
N HIS A 27 -2.87 7.13 -3.35
CA HIS A 27 -3.27 6.61 -4.66
C HIS A 27 -3.38 7.73 -5.70
N GLU A 28 -4.14 8.79 -5.44
CA GLU A 28 -4.28 9.90 -6.39
C GLU A 28 -2.95 10.67 -6.61
N LEU A 29 -2.12 10.80 -5.58
CA LEU A 29 -0.79 11.41 -5.67
C LEU A 29 0.17 10.58 -6.53
N SER A 30 0.01 9.26 -6.54
CA SER A 30 0.82 8.36 -7.38
C SER A 30 0.58 8.62 -8.88
N HIS A 31 -0.63 9.05 -9.23
CA HIS A 31 -1.05 9.46 -10.57
C HIS A 31 -0.69 10.92 -10.91
N ASP A 32 -0.07 11.67 -10.00
CA ASP A 32 0.16 13.12 -10.11
C ASP A 32 -1.14 13.94 -10.31
N MET A 33 -2.29 13.47 -9.81
CA MET A 33 -3.59 14.11 -10.07
C MET A 33 -4.03 15.14 -9.02
N PHE A 34 -3.35 15.23 -7.88
CA PHE A 34 -3.75 16.15 -6.81
C PHE A 34 -3.23 17.59 -7.05
N PHE A 35 -1.94 17.74 -7.34
CA PHE A 35 -1.32 19.02 -7.69
C PHE A 35 -0.95 19.07 -9.18
N LYS A 36 -0.88 20.28 -9.75
CA LYS A 36 -0.43 20.49 -11.14
C LYS A 36 1.02 20.07 -11.39
N THR A 37 1.85 20.09 -10.35
CA THR A 37 3.29 19.81 -10.45
C THR A 37 3.61 18.46 -9.82
N ARG A 38 4.26 17.57 -10.58
CA ARG A 38 4.72 16.25 -10.10
C ARG A 38 5.56 16.32 -8.83
N PHE A 39 6.40 17.34 -8.71
CA PHE A 39 7.24 17.55 -7.51
C PHE A 39 6.40 17.75 -6.24
N TYR A 40 5.32 18.55 -6.31
CA TYR A 40 4.45 18.77 -5.16
C TYR A 40 3.63 17.53 -4.80
N ASN A 41 3.19 16.75 -5.79
CA ASN A 41 2.57 15.45 -5.51
C ASN A 41 3.51 14.53 -4.73
N ARG A 42 4.77 14.41 -5.18
CA ARG A 42 5.78 13.59 -4.50
C ARG A 42 6.06 14.08 -3.08
N LEU A 43 6.30 15.37 -2.89
CA LEU A 43 6.56 15.94 -1.58
C LEU A 43 5.39 15.73 -0.62
N PHE A 44 4.16 15.94 -1.08
CA PHE A 44 2.97 15.76 -0.26
C PHE A 44 2.69 14.28 0.05
N SER A 45 3.00 13.35 -0.87
CA SER A 45 2.90 11.93 -0.57
C SER A 45 3.90 11.46 0.49
N LEU A 46 5.09 12.08 0.60
CA LEU A 46 6.00 11.81 1.72
C LEU A 46 5.39 12.24 3.06
N PHE A 47 4.74 13.42 3.08
CA PHE A 47 4.04 13.90 4.26
C PHE A 47 2.84 13.00 4.64
N LEU A 48 2.01 12.61 3.66
CA LEU A 48 0.90 11.68 3.90
C LEU A 48 1.36 10.29 4.33
N ASN A 49 2.59 9.89 4.01
CA ASN A 49 3.12 8.61 4.48
C ASN A 49 3.30 8.58 6.00
N LEU A 50 3.68 9.70 6.64
CA LEU A 50 4.04 9.74 8.05
C LEU A 50 3.07 8.99 8.99
N PRO A 51 1.75 9.24 8.96
CA PRO A 51 0.79 8.54 9.82
C PRO A 51 0.64 7.04 9.56
N VAL A 52 1.04 6.54 8.38
CA VAL A 52 0.96 5.11 8.01
C VAL A 52 1.97 4.26 8.80
N GLY A 53 3.08 4.88 9.25
CA GLY A 53 4.10 4.22 10.07
C GLY A 53 5.06 3.29 9.32
N VAL A 54 4.91 3.12 8.00
CA VAL A 54 5.79 2.30 7.15
C VAL A 54 6.08 3.05 5.86
N ALA A 55 7.35 3.11 5.43
CA ALA A 55 7.75 3.85 4.24
C ALA A 55 7.26 3.14 2.97
N MET A 56 6.10 3.55 2.46
CA MET A 56 5.41 2.84 1.39
C MET A 56 5.01 3.72 0.20
N MET A 57 4.78 5.02 0.35
CA MET A 57 4.16 5.85 -0.69
C MET A 57 5.01 5.95 -1.97
N ALA A 58 6.32 6.06 -1.84
CA ALA A 58 7.24 6.09 -2.96
C ALA A 58 7.29 4.75 -3.72
N THR A 59 7.36 3.64 -2.98
CA THR A 59 7.39 2.27 -3.51
C THR A 59 6.06 1.92 -4.16
N PHE A 60 4.96 2.20 -3.45
CA PHE A 60 3.59 2.02 -3.91
C PHE A 60 3.40 2.70 -5.26
N ARG A 61 3.83 3.97 -5.40
CA ARG A 61 3.71 4.68 -6.67
C ARG A 61 4.33 3.92 -7.85
N ARG A 62 5.50 3.28 -7.68
CA ARG A 62 6.15 2.54 -8.77
C ARG A 62 5.32 1.33 -9.18
N TYR A 63 5.08 0.43 -8.23
CA TYR A 63 4.33 -0.80 -8.53
C TYR A 63 2.89 -0.51 -8.95
N HIS A 64 2.29 0.56 -8.44
CA HIS A 64 0.97 1.02 -8.84
C HIS A 64 0.91 1.51 -10.30
N LEU A 65 1.93 2.25 -10.75
CA LEU A 65 2.03 2.64 -12.16
C LEU A 65 2.36 1.44 -13.06
N ASP A 66 3.13 0.47 -12.59
CA ASP A 66 3.35 -0.80 -13.30
C ASP A 66 2.04 -1.58 -13.42
N HIS A 67 1.25 -1.64 -12.34
CA HIS A 67 -0.11 -2.22 -12.35
C HIS A 67 -1.01 -1.54 -13.39
N HIS A 68 -1.06 -0.21 -13.43
CA HIS A 68 -1.91 0.49 -14.40
C HIS A 68 -1.42 0.36 -15.85
N SER A 69 -0.11 0.36 -16.07
CA SER A 69 0.46 0.30 -17.42
C SER A 69 0.52 -1.13 -17.98
N SER A 70 0.61 -2.12 -17.10
CA SER A 70 0.80 -3.55 -17.43
C SER A 70 -0.16 -4.45 -16.66
N GLN A 71 -1.42 -4.01 -16.51
CA GLN A 71 -2.41 -4.70 -15.69
C GLN A 71 -2.62 -6.15 -16.14
N GLY A 72 -2.54 -7.08 -15.20
CA GLY A 72 -2.69 -8.51 -15.47
C GLY A 72 -1.50 -9.17 -16.17
N VAL A 73 -0.40 -8.44 -16.42
CA VAL A 73 0.80 -9.02 -17.02
C VAL A 73 1.60 -9.78 -15.96
N PRO A 74 1.81 -11.10 -16.11
CA PRO A 74 2.52 -11.90 -15.12
C PRO A 74 3.93 -11.38 -14.85
N ASN A 75 4.34 -11.39 -13.58
CA ASN A 75 5.65 -10.95 -13.08
C ASN A 75 5.98 -9.45 -13.28
N ILE A 76 5.01 -8.65 -13.75
CA ILE A 76 5.10 -7.18 -13.77
C ILE A 76 4.04 -6.62 -12.84
N ASP A 77 2.78 -7.03 -13.04
CA ASP A 77 1.68 -6.70 -12.14
C ASP A 77 1.77 -7.56 -10.87
N VAL A 78 2.38 -6.98 -9.84
CA VAL A 78 2.57 -7.59 -8.52
C VAL A 78 1.28 -7.67 -7.71
N ASP A 79 0.15 -7.15 -8.21
CA ASP A 79 -1.15 -7.29 -7.53
C ASP A 79 -1.75 -8.68 -7.79
N LEU A 80 -1.31 -9.36 -8.85
CA LEU A 80 -1.71 -10.73 -9.14
C LEU A 80 -1.19 -11.70 -8.07
N PRO A 81 -2.04 -12.63 -7.59
CA PRO A 81 -1.56 -13.70 -6.73
C PRO A 81 -0.61 -14.60 -7.51
N THR A 82 0.44 -15.06 -6.83
CA THR A 82 1.32 -16.10 -7.34
C THR A 82 0.54 -17.41 -7.55
N ARG A 83 1.08 -18.31 -8.39
CA ARG A 83 0.51 -19.66 -8.57
C ARG A 83 0.41 -20.42 -7.24
N PHE A 84 1.37 -20.20 -6.34
CA PHE A 84 1.34 -20.79 -5.00
C PHE A 84 0.15 -20.27 -4.18
N GLU A 85 -0.02 -18.94 -4.06
CA GLU A 85 -1.17 -18.33 -3.37
C GLU A 85 -2.50 -18.80 -3.98
N ALA A 86 -2.60 -18.80 -5.32
CA ALA A 86 -3.80 -19.22 -6.03
C ALA A 86 -4.16 -20.69 -5.78
N ASN A 87 -3.17 -21.57 -5.61
CA ASN A 87 -3.37 -22.98 -5.29
C ASN A 87 -3.64 -23.21 -3.79
N LEU A 88 -3.07 -22.38 -2.90
CA LEU A 88 -3.30 -22.49 -1.46
C LEU A 88 -4.69 -21.99 -1.05
N PHE A 89 -5.15 -20.89 -1.65
CA PHE A 89 -6.39 -20.19 -1.26
C PHE A 89 -7.57 -20.45 -2.23
N GLN A 90 -7.83 -21.72 -2.55
CA GLN A 90 -8.84 -22.09 -3.56
C GLN A 90 -10.30 -22.00 -3.05
N HIS A 91 -10.54 -22.34 -1.77
CA HIS A 91 -11.87 -22.48 -1.20
C HIS A 91 -12.29 -21.24 -0.40
N LYS A 92 -13.58 -21.12 -0.04
CA LYS A 92 -14.16 -19.90 0.57
C LYS A 92 -13.40 -19.42 1.82
N LEU A 93 -13.11 -20.33 2.75
CA LEU A 93 -12.34 -20.00 3.95
C LEU A 93 -10.91 -19.56 3.62
N GLY A 94 -10.23 -20.25 2.71
CA GLY A 94 -8.91 -19.85 2.21
C GLY A 94 -8.92 -18.44 1.61
N LYS A 95 -9.90 -18.12 0.76
CA LYS A 95 -10.03 -16.76 0.19
C LYS A 95 -10.32 -15.71 1.26
N PHE A 96 -11.10 -16.05 2.29
CA PHE A 96 -11.35 -15.16 3.41
C PHE A 96 -10.07 -14.89 4.21
N VAL A 97 -9.29 -15.92 4.53
CA VAL A 97 -7.97 -15.77 5.15
C VAL A 97 -7.06 -14.94 4.25
N TRP A 98 -7.03 -15.21 2.95
CA TRP A 98 -6.22 -14.43 2.01
C TRP A 98 -6.57 -12.94 2.02
N ALA A 99 -7.86 -12.61 2.04
CA ALA A 99 -8.34 -11.23 2.14
C ALA A 99 -7.96 -10.56 3.47
N LEU A 100 -8.04 -11.28 4.60
CA LEU A 100 -7.63 -10.75 5.91
C LEU A 100 -6.14 -10.40 5.97
N PHE A 101 -5.30 -11.18 5.29
CA PHE A 101 -3.85 -10.98 5.26
C PHE A 101 -3.37 -10.26 4.00
N GLN A 102 -4.27 -9.68 3.21
CA GLN A 102 -3.94 -8.98 1.97
C GLN A 102 -2.82 -7.93 2.15
N PRO A 103 -2.80 -7.10 3.21
CA PRO A 103 -1.73 -6.11 3.38
C PRO A 103 -0.33 -6.73 3.41
N PHE A 104 -0.18 -7.93 3.98
CA PHE A 104 1.09 -8.64 4.02
C PHE A 104 1.47 -9.21 2.65
N PHE A 105 0.52 -9.83 1.94
CA PHE A 105 0.78 -10.33 0.60
C PHE A 105 1.12 -9.20 -0.36
N TYR A 106 0.36 -8.11 -0.32
CA TYR A 106 0.58 -6.92 -1.13
C TYR A 106 1.94 -6.27 -0.87
N GLY A 107 2.32 -6.13 0.42
CA GLY A 107 3.60 -5.50 0.79
C GLY A 107 4.83 -6.38 0.49
N LEU A 108 4.72 -7.70 0.60
CA LEU A 108 5.87 -8.60 0.49
C LEU A 108 6.04 -9.23 -0.89
N ARG A 109 4.95 -9.47 -1.63
CA ARG A 109 5.00 -10.10 -2.96
C ARG A 109 5.93 -9.37 -3.94
N PRO A 110 5.98 -8.03 -4.00
CA PRO A 110 6.88 -7.34 -4.92
C PRO A 110 8.35 -7.67 -4.68
N LEU A 111 8.75 -7.94 -3.43
CA LEU A 111 10.13 -8.31 -3.08
C LEU A 111 10.56 -9.68 -3.64
N ILE A 112 9.60 -10.52 -4.02
CA ILE A 112 9.83 -11.88 -4.51
C ILE A 112 9.54 -11.97 -6.02
N VAL A 113 8.45 -11.35 -6.48
CA VAL A 113 7.95 -11.51 -7.86
C VAL A 113 8.60 -10.53 -8.83
N HIS A 114 8.73 -9.26 -8.44
CA HIS A 114 9.29 -8.22 -9.29
C HIS A 114 10.20 -7.29 -8.46
N PRO A 115 11.31 -7.80 -7.92
CA PRO A 115 12.18 -7.01 -7.06
C PRO A 115 12.84 -5.91 -7.87
N LEU A 116 12.58 -4.68 -7.44
CA LEU A 116 13.06 -3.47 -8.07
C LEU A 116 14.16 -2.82 -7.22
N PRO A 117 15.24 -2.29 -7.82
CA PRO A 117 16.27 -1.60 -7.06
C PRO A 117 15.70 -0.33 -6.45
N MET A 118 16.12 -0.03 -5.22
CA MET A 118 15.72 1.18 -4.51
C MET A 118 16.22 2.41 -5.25
N ASN A 119 15.33 3.37 -5.49
CA ASN A 119 15.67 4.65 -6.08
C ASN A 119 15.77 5.76 -5.00
N LEU A 120 16.21 6.95 -5.41
CA LEU A 120 16.36 8.09 -4.50
C LEU A 120 15.05 8.48 -3.81
N TYR A 121 13.91 8.39 -4.50
CA TYR A 121 12.62 8.78 -3.94
C TYR A 121 12.17 7.83 -2.82
N GLU A 122 12.36 6.52 -3.00
CA GLU A 122 12.12 5.51 -1.97
C GLU A 122 13.10 5.65 -0.80
N PHE A 123 14.37 5.91 -1.09
CA PHE A 123 15.37 6.17 -0.05
C PHE A 123 14.99 7.39 0.81
N VAL A 124 14.56 8.49 0.18
CA VAL A 124 14.06 9.67 0.91
C VAL A 124 12.79 9.33 1.70
N ASN A 125 11.89 8.50 1.17
CA ASN A 125 10.71 8.06 1.91
C ASN A 125 11.08 7.29 3.18
N TRP A 126 12.07 6.39 3.11
CA TRP A 126 12.60 5.70 4.28
C TRP A 126 13.20 6.67 5.29
N LEU A 127 14.02 7.62 4.84
CA LEU A 127 14.64 8.63 5.71
C LEU A 127 13.61 9.54 6.40
N VAL A 128 12.52 9.89 5.71
CA VAL A 128 11.46 10.73 6.29
C VAL A 128 10.58 9.96 7.26
N GLN A 129 10.36 8.66 7.01
CA GLN A 129 9.50 7.83 7.84
C GLN A 129 10.18 7.38 9.15
N LEU A 130 11.48 7.12 9.09
CA LEU A 130 12.27 6.70 10.25
C LEU A 130 12.76 7.94 11.01
N PRO A 131 12.36 8.13 12.28
CA PRO A 131 12.86 9.24 13.10
C PRO A 131 14.35 9.12 13.44
#